data_AF-A0A2G4T8T6-F1
#
_entry.id   AF-A0A2G4T8T6-F1
#
_cell.length_a   1.000
_cell.length_b   1.000
_cell.length_c   1.000
_cell.angle_alpha   90.00
_cell.angle_beta   90.00
_cell.angle_gamma   90.00
#
_symmetry.space_group_name_H-M   'P 1'
#
loop_
_entity.id
_entity.type
_entity.pdbx_description
1 polymer ?
#
loop_
_entity_poly.entity_id
_entity_poly.type
_entity_poly.pdbx_seq_one_letter_code
_entity_poly.pdbx_strand_id
1 'polypeptide(L)'
;MKKQSKRQLEKIFNRCDIEETGYLNSEALYQALLILKLPVQPTDIEDIFDSVGRKKEGTIGIDDFISIVHELQVEDTELDKDDEFIPEEQESKAQIVFGMLADTNVDGITLESLMKVCAAEEPSWTQQQVMEMLNEADMNHDGIIDLNEFEMLCKRMGIS
;
A
#
# COMPACT_ATOMS: atom_id res chain seq x y z
N MET A 1 4.83 0.54 14.88
CA MET A 1 6.19 0.45 14.30
C MET A 1 6.17 0.92 12.85
N LYS A 2 7.29 1.40 12.29
CA LYS A 2 7.31 1.97 10.92
C LYS A 2 7.21 0.84 9.88
N LYS A 3 6.08 0.74 9.17
CA LYS A 3 5.94 -0.11 7.97
C LYS A 3 7.09 0.27 7.02
N GLN A 4 7.92 -0.70 6.63
CA GLN A 4 9.00 -0.45 5.67
C GLN A 4 8.35 -0.27 4.30
N SER A 5 8.58 0.87 3.64
CA SER A 5 8.03 1.07 2.30
C SER A 5 8.69 0.13 1.30
N LYS A 6 7.94 -0.35 0.30
CA LYS A 6 8.45 -1.19 -0.81
C LYS A 6 9.79 -0.68 -1.37
N ARG A 7 9.92 0.64 -1.53
CA ARG A 7 11.16 1.30 -1.97
C ARG A 7 12.36 1.12 -1.03
N GLN A 8 12.16 0.94 0.27
CA GLN A 8 13.23 0.55 1.19
C GLN A 8 13.60 -0.93 1.01
N LEU A 9 12.60 -1.80 0.84
CA LEU A 9 12.82 -3.23 0.60
C LEU A 9 13.57 -3.46 -0.71
N GLU A 10 13.19 -2.78 -1.79
CA GLU A 10 13.89 -2.81 -3.08
C GLU A 10 15.33 -2.33 -2.96
N LYS A 11 15.59 -1.26 -2.19
CA LYS A 11 16.97 -0.79 -1.95
C LYS A 11 17.81 -1.82 -1.20
N ILE A 12 17.22 -2.56 -0.28
CA ILE A 12 17.92 -3.60 0.48
C ILE A 12 18.12 -4.83 -0.40
N PHE A 13 17.09 -5.23 -1.15
CA PHE A 13 17.16 -6.29 -2.14
C PHE A 13 18.29 -6.03 -3.13
N ASN A 14 18.29 -4.88 -3.81
CA ASN A 14 19.33 -4.51 -4.78
C ASN A 14 20.72 -4.38 -4.15
N ARG A 15 20.81 -4.12 -2.84
CA ARG A 15 22.09 -4.08 -2.13
C ARG A 15 22.63 -5.48 -1.82
N CYS A 16 21.74 -6.46 -1.68
CA CYS A 16 22.07 -7.85 -1.39
C CYS A 16 22.19 -8.70 -2.67
N ASP A 17 21.49 -8.35 -3.74
CA ASP A 17 21.61 -8.94 -5.08
C ASP A 17 22.83 -8.35 -5.82
N ILE A 18 24.02 -8.67 -5.31
CA ILE A 18 25.30 -8.18 -5.85
C ILE A 18 25.52 -8.62 -7.30
N GLU A 19 24.96 -9.77 -7.66
CA GLU A 19 25.12 -10.36 -9.00
C GLU A 19 24.09 -9.83 -10.01
N GLU A 20 23.21 -8.89 -9.62
CA GLU A 20 22.10 -8.35 -10.41
C GLU A 20 21.28 -9.46 -11.09
N THR A 21 21.12 -10.58 -10.39
CA THR A 21 20.42 -11.75 -10.91
C THR A 21 18.92 -11.55 -10.91
N GLY A 22 18.42 -10.58 -10.13
CA GLY A 22 17.01 -10.42 -9.79
C GLY A 22 16.54 -11.38 -8.71
N TYR A 23 17.45 -12.13 -8.07
CA TYR A 23 17.12 -13.14 -7.07
C TYR A 23 18.08 -13.10 -5.86
N LEU A 24 17.53 -13.36 -4.67
CA LEU A 24 18.31 -13.55 -3.45
C LEU A 24 18.43 -15.02 -3.11
N ASN A 25 19.66 -15.51 -2.98
CA ASN A 25 19.94 -16.82 -2.39
C ASN A 25 19.79 -16.78 -0.85
N SER A 26 19.97 -17.93 -0.20
CA SER A 26 19.81 -18.06 1.27
C SER A 26 20.70 -17.13 2.09
N GLU A 27 21.95 -16.90 1.66
CA GLU A 27 22.86 -15.97 2.34
C GLU A 27 22.41 -14.53 2.13
N ALA A 28 22.09 -14.15 0.90
CA ALA A 28 21.66 -12.79 0.56
C ALA A 28 20.35 -12.41 1.24
N LEU A 29 19.40 -13.36 1.35
CA LEU A 29 18.16 -13.20 2.10
C LEU A 29 18.43 -12.98 3.60
N TYR A 30 19.28 -13.80 4.21
CA TYR A 30 19.63 -13.65 5.62
C TYR A 30 20.26 -12.28 5.91
N GLN A 31 21.20 -11.84 5.07
CA GLN A 31 21.80 -10.51 5.17
C GLN A 31 20.76 -9.39 5.02
N ALA A 32 19.83 -9.52 4.07
CA ALA A 32 18.75 -8.56 3.87
C ALA A 32 17.86 -8.42 5.12
N LEU A 33 17.49 -9.54 5.73
CA LEU A 33 16.68 -9.57 6.95
C LEU A 33 17.44 -8.99 8.17
N LEU A 34 18.76 -9.22 8.27
CA LEU A 34 19.61 -8.58 9.27
C LEU A 34 19.71 -7.06 9.09
N ILE A 35 19.81 -6.57 7.85
CA ILE A 35 19.80 -5.12 7.54
C ILE A 35 18.48 -4.49 7.99
N LEU A 36 17.37 -5.22 7.82
CA LEU A 36 16.05 -4.84 8.32
C LEU A 36 15.90 -4.95 9.85
N LYS A 37 16.92 -5.49 10.52
CA LYS A 37 16.95 -5.75 11.97
C LYS A 37 15.82 -6.66 12.43
N LEU A 38 15.41 -7.59 11.57
CA LEU A 38 14.43 -8.61 11.94
C LEU A 38 15.12 -9.72 12.76
N PRO A 39 14.44 -10.26 13.79
CA PRO A 39 14.98 -11.32 14.63
C PRO A 39 14.87 -12.66 13.90
N VAL A 40 15.75 -12.91 12.94
CA VAL A 40 15.80 -14.19 12.20
C VAL A 40 17.11 -14.91 12.44
N GLN A 41 17.06 -16.24 12.49
CA GLN A 41 18.23 -17.12 12.57
C GLN A 41 18.52 -17.76 11.21
N PRO A 42 19.76 -18.18 10.94
CA PRO A 42 20.11 -18.87 9.70
C PRO A 42 19.37 -20.20 9.52
N THR A 43 18.94 -20.84 10.62
CA THR A 43 18.09 -22.04 10.57
C THR A 43 16.68 -21.75 10.08
N ASP A 44 16.18 -20.54 10.30
CA ASP A 44 14.81 -20.15 9.94
C ASP A 44 14.70 -19.87 8.44
N ILE A 45 15.84 -19.65 7.77
CA ILE A 45 15.87 -19.34 6.33
C ILE A 45 15.27 -20.47 5.52
N GLU A 46 15.56 -21.74 5.82
CA GLU A 46 14.95 -22.86 5.09
C GLU A 46 13.42 -22.89 5.22
N ASP A 47 12.89 -22.53 6.39
CA ASP A 47 11.46 -22.47 6.65
C ASP A 47 10.82 -21.25 5.96
N ILE A 48 11.52 -20.12 5.91
CA ILE A 48 11.12 -18.92 5.16
C ILE A 48 11.05 -19.23 3.65
N PHE A 49 12.02 -19.97 3.11
CA PHE A 49 11.96 -20.42 1.72
C PHE A 49 10.79 -21.38 1.47
N ASP A 50 10.43 -22.19 2.47
CA ASP A 50 9.27 -23.09 2.38
C ASP A 50 7.96 -22.31 2.43
N SER A 51 7.88 -21.21 3.19
CA SER A 51 6.67 -20.37 3.30
C SER A 51 6.26 -19.77 1.96
N VAL A 52 7.23 -19.39 1.12
CA VAL A 52 7.00 -18.93 -0.26
C VAL A 52 7.07 -20.05 -1.30
N GLY A 53 7.22 -21.31 -0.90
CA GLY A 53 7.29 -22.46 -1.82
C GLY A 53 8.57 -22.52 -2.67
N ARG A 54 9.60 -21.73 -2.33
CA ARG A 54 10.87 -21.60 -3.04
C ARG A 54 11.97 -22.51 -2.52
N LYS A 55 11.67 -23.40 -1.57
CA LYS A 55 12.64 -24.33 -0.96
C LYS A 55 13.48 -25.14 -1.96
N LYS A 56 12.90 -25.52 -3.10
CA LYS A 56 13.60 -26.27 -4.16
C LYS A 56 14.47 -25.39 -5.06
N GLU A 57 14.09 -24.13 -5.22
CA GLU A 57 14.81 -23.18 -6.06
C GLU A 57 16.01 -22.59 -5.29
N GLY A 58 15.89 -22.44 -3.97
CA GLY A 58 16.97 -21.91 -3.12
C GLY A 58 17.27 -20.44 -3.37
N THR A 59 16.46 -19.79 -4.21
CA THR A 59 16.51 -18.37 -4.55
C THR A 59 15.10 -17.78 -4.57
N ILE A 60 14.95 -16.54 -4.12
CA ILE A 60 13.68 -15.81 -4.11
C ILE A 60 13.75 -14.54 -4.96
N GLY A 61 12.64 -14.11 -5.55
CA GLY A 61 12.54 -12.80 -6.22
C GLY A 61 12.22 -11.65 -5.26
N ILE A 62 12.09 -10.43 -5.79
CA ILE A 62 11.69 -9.24 -5.02
C ILE A 62 10.28 -9.38 -4.43
N ASP A 63 9.33 -9.92 -5.20
CA ASP A 63 7.94 -10.12 -4.74
C ASP A 63 7.86 -11.12 -3.59
N ASP A 64 8.64 -12.21 -3.69
CA ASP A 64 8.80 -13.21 -2.62
C ASP A 64 9.46 -12.56 -1.39
N PHE A 65 10.51 -11.74 -1.57
CA PHE A 65 11.18 -11.03 -0.48
C PHE A 65 10.23 -10.07 0.26
N ILE A 66 9.41 -9.32 -0.47
CA ILE A 66 8.40 -8.43 0.12
C ILE A 66 7.39 -9.25 0.92
N SER A 67 6.92 -10.36 0.36
CA SER A 67 5.97 -11.27 1.02
C SER A 67 6.52 -11.81 2.34
N ILE A 68 7.78 -12.27 2.34
CA ILE A 68 8.50 -12.75 3.53
C ILE A 68 8.62 -11.65 4.58
N VAL A 69 9.04 -10.45 4.18
CA VAL A 69 9.23 -9.34 5.13
C VAL A 69 7.90 -8.90 5.72
N HIS A 70 6.83 -8.88 4.92
CA HIS A 70 5.48 -8.63 5.42
C HIS A 70 5.07 -9.71 6.42
N GLU A 71 5.20 -10.99 6.07
CA GLU A 71 4.85 -12.14 6.91
C GLU A 71 5.59 -12.13 8.26
N LEU A 72 6.90 -11.86 8.25
CA LEU A 72 7.73 -11.75 9.45
C LEU A 72 7.45 -10.48 10.28
N GLN A 73 6.76 -9.48 9.71
CA GLN A 73 6.34 -8.27 10.42
C GLN A 73 4.93 -8.38 11.03
N VAL A 74 4.15 -9.44 10.75
CA VAL A 74 2.75 -9.57 11.22
C VAL A 74 2.62 -10.09 12.67
N GLU A 75 3.71 -10.34 13.41
CA GLU A 75 3.57 -10.84 14.80
C GLU A 75 3.01 -9.83 15.83
N ASP A 76 2.61 -8.60 15.43
CA ASP A 76 2.00 -7.64 16.38
C ASP A 76 0.86 -6.78 15.81
N THR A 77 0.15 -7.23 14.77
CA THR A 77 -1.10 -6.57 14.36
C THR A 77 -2.18 -7.58 14.04
N GLU A 78 -3.11 -7.70 14.98
CA GLU A 78 -4.43 -8.28 14.77
C GLU A 78 -5.04 -7.69 13.49
N LEU A 79 -5.47 -8.58 12.59
CA LEU A 79 -6.53 -8.36 11.60
C LEU A 79 -6.50 -7.03 10.82
N ASP A 80 -5.93 -7.05 9.62
CA ASP A 80 -6.48 -6.31 8.48
C ASP A 80 -6.16 -7.07 7.19
N LYS A 81 -7.16 -7.85 6.73
CA LYS A 81 -7.19 -8.46 5.41
C LYS A 81 -7.71 -7.41 4.44
N ASP A 82 -6.87 -6.50 3.96
CA ASP A 82 -7.15 -5.63 2.81
C ASP A 82 -5.83 -4.93 2.42
N ASP A 83 -4.89 -5.68 1.83
CA ASP A 83 -3.76 -5.10 1.11
C ASP A 83 -3.72 -5.80 -0.27
N GLU A 84 -4.79 -5.57 -1.02
CA GLU A 84 -4.88 -5.93 -2.43
C GLU A 84 -3.97 -4.98 -3.22
N PHE A 85 -2.77 -5.48 -3.47
CA PHE A 85 -1.80 -5.08 -4.48
C PHE A 85 -2.35 -4.11 -5.56
N ILE A 86 -2.08 -2.80 -5.41
CA ILE A 86 -2.25 -1.82 -6.50
C ILE A 86 -0.90 -1.64 -7.20
N PRO A 87 -0.74 -2.06 -8.47
CA PRO A 87 0.51 -1.94 -9.21
C PRO A 87 0.88 -0.48 -9.46
N GLU A 88 2.16 -0.19 -9.26
CA GLU A 88 2.79 1.13 -9.34
C GLU A 88 3.00 1.55 -10.80
N GLU A 89 1.91 1.88 -11.50
CA GLU A 89 1.94 2.65 -12.75
C GLU A 89 1.26 4.02 -12.53
N GLN A 90 2.02 4.97 -11.96
CA GLN A 90 1.78 6.41 -12.06
C GLN A 90 0.39 6.93 -11.64
N GLU A 91 -0.29 6.26 -10.71
CA GLU A 91 -1.50 6.82 -10.11
C GLU A 91 -1.12 7.88 -9.06
N SER A 92 -1.63 9.09 -9.23
CA SER A 92 -1.46 10.14 -8.22
C SER A 92 -2.11 9.70 -6.91
N LYS A 93 -1.68 10.23 -5.75
CA LYS A 93 -2.38 9.95 -4.48
C LYS A 93 -3.89 10.21 -4.59
N ALA A 94 -4.27 11.18 -5.42
CA ALA A 94 -5.67 11.47 -5.69
C ALA A 94 -6.38 10.30 -6.41
N GLN A 95 -5.74 9.60 -7.34
CA GLN A 95 -6.32 8.42 -7.99
C GLN A 95 -6.47 7.23 -7.04
N ILE A 96 -5.48 7.00 -6.17
CA ILE A 96 -5.57 5.95 -5.14
C ILE A 96 -6.71 6.24 -4.17
N VAL A 97 -6.77 7.47 -3.65
CA VAL A 97 -7.84 7.89 -2.73
C VAL A 97 -9.19 7.90 -3.43
N PHE A 98 -9.25 8.30 -4.70
CA PHE A 98 -10.46 8.22 -5.50
C PHE A 98 -10.93 6.77 -5.66
N GLY A 99 -10.05 5.83 -6.00
CA GLY A 99 -10.40 4.42 -6.11
C GLY A 99 -10.90 3.81 -4.79
N MET A 100 -10.38 4.29 -3.64
CA MET A 100 -10.88 3.88 -2.32
C MET A 100 -12.25 4.47 -1.97
N LEU A 101 -12.59 5.65 -2.52
CA LEU A 101 -13.81 6.39 -2.22
C LEU A 101 -14.94 6.17 -3.22
N ALA A 102 -14.60 5.91 -4.48
CA ALA A 102 -15.55 5.84 -5.57
C ALA A 102 -16.46 4.62 -5.38
N ASP A 103 -17.76 4.83 -5.55
CA ASP A 103 -18.72 3.74 -5.54
C ASP A 103 -18.71 3.06 -6.91
N THR A 104 -18.42 1.76 -6.91
CA THR A 104 -18.30 0.93 -8.11
C THR A 104 -19.59 0.85 -8.95
N ASN A 105 -20.75 1.24 -8.40
CA ASN A 105 -22.01 1.26 -9.14
C ASN A 105 -22.24 2.55 -9.93
N VAL A 106 -21.65 3.67 -9.49
CA VAL A 106 -21.85 5.01 -10.08
C VAL A 106 -20.55 5.60 -10.65
N ASP A 107 -19.42 4.90 -10.49
CA ASP A 107 -18.11 5.28 -11.03
C ASP A 107 -17.66 6.68 -10.56
N GLY A 108 -18.00 7.02 -9.30
CA GLY A 108 -17.78 8.33 -8.72
C GLY A 108 -17.96 8.35 -7.20
N ILE A 109 -17.44 9.38 -6.55
CA ILE A 109 -17.55 9.55 -5.10
C ILE A 109 -18.90 10.18 -4.79
N THR A 110 -19.73 9.46 -4.03
CA THR A 110 -21.01 9.98 -3.55
C THR A 110 -20.84 10.69 -2.21
N LEU A 111 -21.83 11.50 -1.84
CA LEU A 111 -21.89 12.11 -0.49
C LEU A 111 -21.75 11.07 0.63
N GLU A 112 -22.34 9.89 0.45
CA GLU A 112 -22.31 8.81 1.43
C GLU A 112 -20.89 8.23 1.57
N SER A 113 -20.22 7.95 0.45
CA SER A 113 -18.85 7.45 0.45
C SER A 113 -17.87 8.45 1.06
N LEU A 114 -18.02 9.73 0.70
CA LEU A 114 -17.19 10.81 1.25
C LEU A 114 -17.40 10.97 2.76
N MET A 115 -18.65 10.89 3.24
CA MET A 115 -18.97 10.96 4.66
C MET A 115 -18.37 9.79 5.45
N LYS A 116 -18.42 8.57 4.91
CA LYS A 116 -17.82 7.38 5.56
C LYS A 116 -16.33 7.57 5.81
N VAL A 117 -15.61 8.12 4.85
CA VAL A 117 -14.16 8.32 4.99
C VAL A 117 -13.82 9.53 5.85
N CYS A 118 -14.52 10.65 5.70
CA CYS A 118 -14.33 11.80 6.60
C CYS A 118 -14.56 11.40 8.05
N ALA A 119 -15.59 10.59 8.33
CA ALA A 119 -15.86 10.08 9.68
C ALA A 119 -14.82 9.07 10.17
N ALA A 120 -14.18 8.32 9.26
CA ALA A 120 -13.11 7.37 9.59
C ALA A 120 -11.78 8.08 9.91
N GLU A 121 -11.44 9.15 9.19
CA GLU A 121 -10.23 9.96 9.45
C GLU A 121 -10.39 10.90 10.66
N GLU A 122 -11.51 11.63 10.75
CA GLU A 122 -11.77 12.53 11.87
C GLU A 122 -13.27 12.53 12.24
N PRO A 123 -13.65 12.13 13.48
CA PRO A 123 -15.05 12.14 13.91
C PRO A 123 -15.63 13.57 14.09
N SER A 124 -14.86 14.61 13.79
CA SER A 124 -15.24 16.03 13.87
C SER A 124 -15.94 16.55 12.60
N TRP A 125 -15.84 15.82 11.48
CA TRP A 125 -16.47 16.21 10.22
C TRP A 125 -17.99 16.12 10.30
N THR A 126 -18.66 17.24 10.06
CA THR A 126 -20.12 17.31 10.02
C THR A 126 -20.64 17.07 8.60
N GLN A 127 -21.86 16.53 8.48
CA GLN A 127 -22.53 16.37 7.19
C GLN A 127 -22.56 17.68 6.38
N GLN A 128 -22.71 18.83 7.04
CA GLN A 128 -22.71 20.12 6.38
C GLN A 128 -21.35 20.43 5.72
N GLN A 129 -20.24 20.17 6.40
CA GLN A 129 -18.89 20.39 5.85
C GLN A 129 -18.62 19.48 4.66
N VAL A 130 -19.03 18.20 4.75
CA VAL A 130 -18.91 17.25 3.65
C VAL A 130 -19.77 17.69 2.45
N MET A 131 -20.97 18.22 2.71
CA MET A 131 -21.86 18.74 1.67
C MET A 131 -21.32 20.02 1.03
N GLU A 132 -20.68 20.90 1.80
CA GLU A 132 -19.99 22.08 1.27
C GLU A 132 -18.80 21.67 0.39
N MET A 133 -18.01 20.67 0.81
CA MET A 133 -16.94 20.10 -0.02
C MET A 133 -17.47 19.51 -1.31
N LEU A 134 -18.57 18.74 -1.24
CA LEU A 134 -19.17 18.13 -2.41
C LEU A 134 -19.68 19.20 -3.38
N ASN A 135 -20.37 20.23 -2.90
CA ASN A 135 -20.82 21.35 -3.75
C ASN A 135 -19.67 22.15 -4.36
N GLU A 136 -18.50 22.22 -3.70
CA GLU A 136 -17.33 22.88 -4.26
C GLU A 136 -16.59 22.00 -5.29
N ALA A 137 -16.64 20.68 -5.11
CA ALA A 137 -16.01 19.70 -5.99
C ALA A 137 -16.83 19.41 -7.25
N ASP A 138 -18.15 19.22 -7.08
CA ASP A 138 -19.13 18.89 -8.12
C ASP A 138 -19.37 20.11 -9.03
N MET A 139 -18.55 20.21 -10.07
CA MET A 139 -18.57 21.33 -11.01
C MET A 139 -19.65 21.16 -12.06
N ASN A 140 -20.00 19.92 -12.37
CA ASN A 140 -20.97 19.57 -13.41
C ASN A 140 -22.42 19.48 -12.85
N HIS A 141 -22.59 19.50 -11.53
CA HIS A 141 -23.83 19.40 -10.77
C HIS A 141 -24.62 18.12 -11.02
N ASP A 142 -23.92 17.00 -11.24
CA ASP A 142 -24.51 15.67 -11.39
C ASP A 142 -24.72 14.96 -10.03
N GLY A 143 -24.22 15.55 -8.94
CA GLY A 143 -24.37 15.06 -7.58
C GLY A 143 -23.36 13.96 -7.20
N ILE A 144 -22.38 13.68 -8.04
CA ILE A 144 -21.23 12.82 -7.75
C ILE A 144 -19.94 13.62 -7.98
N ILE A 145 -18.82 13.15 -7.43
CA ILE A 145 -17.51 13.71 -7.72
C ILE A 145 -16.78 12.71 -8.60
N ASP A 146 -16.47 13.08 -9.83
CA ASP A 146 -15.67 12.26 -10.73
C ASP A 146 -14.17 12.38 -10.44
N LEU A 147 -13.34 11.56 -11.09
CA LEU A 147 -11.90 11.54 -10.85
C LEU A 147 -11.24 12.91 -11.15
N ASN A 148 -11.72 13.61 -12.18
CA ASN A 148 -11.16 14.88 -12.60
C ASN A 148 -11.54 16.00 -11.61
N GLU A 149 -12.78 15.99 -11.11
CA GLU A 149 -13.27 16.88 -10.06
C GLU A 149 -12.53 16.64 -8.73
N PHE A 150 -12.31 15.38 -8.37
CA PHE A 150 -11.54 15.00 -7.19
C PHE A 150 -10.08 15.47 -7.28
N GLU A 151 -9.44 15.32 -8.44
CA GLU A 151 -8.09 15.85 -8.65
C GLU A 151 -8.02 17.37 -8.51
N MET A 152 -9.03 18.10 -9.00
CA MET A 152 -9.11 19.56 -8.84
C MET A 152 -9.29 19.95 -7.37
N LEU A 153 -10.15 19.23 -6.64
CA LEU A 153 -10.36 19.42 -5.21
C LEU A 153 -9.05 19.21 -4.43
N CYS A 154 -8.36 18.09 -4.66
CA CYS A 154 -7.08 17.77 -4.01
C CYS A 154 -6.01 18.84 -4.28
N LYS A 155 -5.86 19.28 -5.53
CA LYS A 155 -4.94 20.36 -5.92
C LYS A 155 -5.26 21.66 -5.19
N ARG A 156 -6.54 21.97 -4.99
CA ARG A 156 -7.01 23.20 -4.34
C ARG A 156 -6.88 23.17 -2.82
N MET A 157 -7.09 22.01 -2.21
CA MET A 157 -6.86 21.74 -0.78
C MET A 157 -5.36 21.67 -0.42
N GLY A 158 -4.45 21.63 -1.40
CA GLY A 158 -3.02 21.44 -1.17
C GLY A 158 -2.64 20.00 -0.82
N ILE A 159 -3.53 19.05 -1.11
CA ILE A 159 -3.32 17.61 -0.96
C ILE A 159 -2.72 17.14 -2.30
N SER A 160 -1.40 17.27 -2.48
CA SER A 160 -0.66 16.71 -3.64
C SER A 160 0.49 15.81 -3.18
#